data_AF-A0A2E0HKZ5-F1
#
_entry.id   AF-A0A2E0HKZ5-F1
#
_cell.length_a   1.000
_cell.length_b   1.000
_cell.length_c   1.000
_cell.angle_alpha   90.00
_cell.angle_beta   90.00
_cell.angle_gamma   90.00
#
_symmetry.space_group_name_H-M   'P 1'
#
loop_
_entity.id
_entity.type
_entity.pdbx_description
1 polymer ?
#
loop_
_entity_poly.entity_id
_entity_poly.type
_entity_poly.pdbx_seq_one_letter_code
_entity_poly.pdbx_strand_id
1 'polypeptide(L)'
;MSNEYFDVGNPKSICAIAEDMVDARQGLSDFMVRKASFETLCSVLTLLESVHSLAYLEGKIHCDNYHEGKRSFKDLGESYGYLNTFVRQEQGSNTFRFGYRRPTGQGSIIRENIRPTKEGYTENNFKRAAHDYEKELAMMTEEHYRRLRKGSRIVRKAMRLLRNHPLLIECESVEVTGE
;
A
#
# COMPACT_ATOMS: atom_id res chain seq x y z
N MET A 1 -33.89 -31.12 -5.76
CA MET A 1 -33.69 -30.08 -4.73
C MET A 1 -32.46 -29.30 -5.14
N SER A 2 -32.66 -28.16 -5.78
CA SER A 2 -31.60 -27.27 -6.24
C SER A 2 -30.88 -26.71 -5.03
N ASN A 3 -29.56 -26.92 -4.96
CA ASN A 3 -28.68 -26.11 -4.13
C ASN A 3 -28.76 -24.68 -4.69
N GLU A 4 -29.70 -23.88 -4.18
CA GLU A 4 -29.70 -22.45 -4.43
C GLU A 4 -28.46 -21.86 -3.76
N TYR A 5 -27.49 -21.57 -4.60
CA TYR A 5 -26.27 -20.88 -4.24
C TYR A 5 -26.68 -19.48 -3.76
N PHE A 6 -26.56 -19.24 -2.46
CA PHE A 6 -26.77 -17.93 -1.86
C PHE A 6 -25.79 -16.91 -2.48
N ASP A 7 -26.29 -15.98 -3.30
CA ASP A 7 -25.46 -14.96 -3.94
C ASP A 7 -25.05 -13.88 -2.92
N VAL A 8 -23.92 -14.13 -2.26
CA VAL A 8 -23.27 -13.21 -1.32
C VAL A 8 -22.65 -11.99 -2.01
N GLY A 9 -22.62 -11.95 -3.35
CA GLY A 9 -21.92 -10.91 -4.11
C GLY A 9 -22.59 -9.55 -4.11
N ASN A 10 -23.86 -9.45 -3.69
CA ASN A 10 -24.64 -8.22 -3.75
C ASN A 10 -25.21 -7.79 -2.38
N PRO A 11 -24.63 -6.76 -1.72
CA PRO A 11 -25.10 -6.26 -0.43
C PRO A 11 -26.57 -5.85 -0.40
N LYS A 12 -27.12 -5.36 -1.53
CA LYS A 12 -28.54 -4.98 -1.62
C LYS A 12 -29.45 -6.20 -1.58
N SER A 13 -29.02 -7.30 -2.19
CA SER A 13 -29.74 -8.58 -2.16
C SER A 13 -29.78 -9.15 -0.74
N ILE A 14 -28.63 -9.12 -0.05
CA ILE A 14 -28.52 -9.58 1.35
C ILE A 14 -29.46 -8.79 2.27
N CYS A 15 -29.47 -7.45 2.14
CA CYS A 15 -30.36 -6.60 2.94
C CYS A 15 -31.84 -6.86 2.64
N ALA A 16 -32.20 -7.05 1.37
CA ALA A 16 -33.57 -7.37 0.98
C ALA A 16 -34.04 -8.68 1.62
N ILE A 17 -33.24 -9.75 1.56
CA ILE A 17 -33.56 -11.04 2.22
C ILE A 17 -33.71 -10.88 3.75
N ALA A 18 -32.85 -10.05 4.35
CA ALA A 18 -32.90 -9.78 5.79
C ALA A 18 -34.19 -9.04 6.21
N GLU A 19 -34.69 -8.14 5.37
CA GLU A 19 -35.87 -7.30 5.64
C GLU A 19 -37.21 -7.91 5.19
N ASP A 20 -37.20 -8.98 4.37
CA ASP A 20 -38.42 -9.60 3.83
C ASP A 20 -39.13 -10.55 4.83
N MET A 21 -40.15 -11.27 4.36
CA MET A 21 -40.88 -12.28 5.13
C MET A 21 -40.02 -13.48 5.52
N VAL A 22 -40.45 -14.22 6.55
CA VAL A 22 -39.73 -15.39 7.10
C VAL A 22 -39.44 -16.45 6.03
N ASP A 23 -40.31 -16.58 5.04
CA ASP A 23 -40.17 -17.53 3.93
C ASP A 23 -38.96 -17.22 3.04
N ALA A 24 -38.59 -15.95 2.87
CA ALA A 24 -37.39 -15.55 2.12
C ALA A 24 -36.07 -15.99 2.79
N ARG A 25 -36.13 -16.35 4.07
CA ARG A 25 -34.99 -16.87 4.86
C ARG A 25 -35.05 -18.39 5.05
N GLN A 26 -36.09 -19.08 4.57
CA GLN A 26 -36.15 -20.53 4.65
C GLN A 26 -34.97 -21.15 3.91
N GLY A 27 -34.28 -22.10 4.55
CA GLY A 27 -33.09 -22.75 4.00
C GLY A 27 -31.77 -22.05 4.29
N LEU A 28 -31.77 -20.83 4.86
CA LEU A 28 -30.56 -20.17 5.33
C LEU A 28 -30.24 -20.61 6.77
N SER A 29 -29.16 -21.37 6.92
CA SER A 29 -28.62 -21.67 8.24
C SER A 29 -27.65 -20.57 8.70
N ASP A 30 -27.58 -20.37 10.01
CA ASP A 30 -26.59 -19.49 10.66
C ASP A 30 -25.14 -19.85 10.24
N PHE A 31 -24.86 -21.14 10.07
CA PHE A 31 -23.57 -21.62 9.55
C PHE A 31 -23.29 -21.10 8.13
N MET A 32 -24.26 -21.16 7.21
CA MET A 32 -24.09 -20.67 5.84
C MET A 32 -23.80 -19.17 5.80
N VAL A 33 -24.51 -18.38 6.62
CA VAL A 33 -24.31 -16.93 6.71
C VAL A 33 -22.93 -16.60 7.28
N ARG A 34 -22.50 -17.30 8.33
CA ARG A 34 -21.15 -17.13 8.90
C ARG A 34 -20.05 -17.51 7.90
N LYS A 35 -20.20 -18.64 7.20
CA LYS A 35 -19.23 -19.08 6.18
C LYS A 35 -19.11 -18.07 5.05
N ALA A 36 -20.23 -17.60 4.52
CA ALA A 36 -20.29 -16.56 3.50
C ALA A 36 -19.63 -15.24 3.96
N SER A 37 -19.85 -14.86 5.22
CA SER A 37 -19.20 -13.68 5.83
C SER A 37 -17.68 -13.87 5.95
N PHE A 38 -17.22 -15.04 6.38
CA PHE A 38 -15.80 -15.40 6.45
C PHE A 38 -15.13 -15.33 5.07
N GLU A 39 -15.71 -15.97 4.06
CA GLU A 39 -15.20 -15.96 2.68
C GLU A 39 -15.11 -14.54 2.12
N THR A 40 -16.11 -13.70 2.42
CA THR A 40 -16.11 -12.28 2.03
C THR A 40 -14.98 -11.51 2.72
N LEU A 41 -14.76 -11.69 4.02
CA LEU A 41 -13.67 -11.04 4.76
C LEU A 41 -12.29 -11.47 4.23
N CYS A 42 -12.10 -12.76 3.94
CA CYS A 42 -10.88 -13.27 3.30
C CYS A 42 -10.66 -12.64 1.92
N SER A 43 -11.71 -12.51 1.12
CA SER A 43 -11.64 -11.86 -0.21
C SER A 43 -11.23 -10.38 -0.08
N VAL A 44 -11.80 -9.66 0.88
CA VAL A 44 -11.43 -8.27 1.17
C VAL A 44 -9.97 -8.15 1.60
N LEU A 45 -9.48 -9.06 2.44
CA LEU A 45 -8.06 -9.08 2.84
C LEU A 45 -7.12 -9.25 1.63
N THR A 46 -7.41 -10.20 0.75
CA THR A 46 -6.65 -10.43 -0.49
C THR A 46 -6.65 -9.20 -1.41
N LEU A 47 -7.79 -8.51 -1.53
CA LEU A 47 -7.88 -7.27 -2.29
C LEU A 47 -7.05 -6.14 -1.66
N LEU A 48 -7.07 -6.00 -0.33
CA LEU A 48 -6.25 -5.02 0.38
C LEU A 48 -4.75 -5.30 0.24
N GLU A 49 -4.34 -6.57 0.29
CA GLU A 49 -2.95 -6.99 0.04
C GLU A 49 -2.51 -6.68 -1.39
N SER A 50 -3.41 -6.89 -2.35
CA SER A 50 -3.19 -6.53 -3.75
C SER A 50 -2.99 -5.02 -3.90
N VAL A 51 -3.87 -4.19 -3.32
CA VAL A 51 -3.73 -2.73 -3.34
C VAL A 51 -2.42 -2.27 -2.70
N HIS A 52 -2.03 -2.89 -1.57
CA HIS A 52 -0.76 -2.57 -0.90
C HIS A 52 0.46 -2.95 -1.76
N SER A 53 0.39 -4.06 -2.49
CA SER A 53 1.45 -4.50 -3.41
C SER A 53 1.53 -3.63 -4.65
N LEU A 54 0.39 -3.19 -5.19
CA LEU A 54 0.33 -2.24 -6.29
C LEU A 54 0.91 -0.88 -5.90
N ALA A 55 0.67 -0.40 -4.68
CA ALA A 55 1.31 0.83 -4.18
C ALA A 55 2.84 0.70 -4.09
N TYR A 56 3.36 -0.50 -3.81
CA TYR A 56 4.80 -0.76 -3.83
C TYR A 56 5.36 -0.71 -5.26
N LEU A 57 4.68 -1.36 -6.21
CA LEU A 57 5.03 -1.34 -7.63
C LEU A 57 5.00 0.07 -8.20
N GLU A 58 3.95 0.84 -7.93
CA GLU A 58 3.83 2.24 -8.34
C GLU A 58 4.98 3.09 -7.78
N GLY A 59 5.36 2.88 -6.52
CA GLY A 59 6.53 3.53 -5.94
C GLY A 59 7.85 3.16 -6.65
N LYS A 60 8.02 1.90 -7.07
CA LYS A 60 9.20 1.47 -7.86
C LYS A 60 9.26 2.20 -9.20
N ILE A 61 8.13 2.30 -9.90
CA ILE A 61 8.06 3.03 -11.17
C ILE A 61 8.47 4.49 -10.97
N HIS A 62 7.93 5.18 -9.97
CA HIS A 62 8.34 6.57 -9.69
C HIS A 62 9.82 6.69 -9.27
N CYS A 63 10.36 5.69 -8.58
CA CYS A 63 11.77 5.63 -8.22
C CYS A 63 12.66 5.50 -9.46
N ASP A 64 12.27 4.65 -10.41
CA ASP A 64 13.00 4.42 -11.65
C ASP A 64 12.93 5.66 -12.55
N ASN A 65 11.73 6.26 -12.69
CA ASN A 65 11.53 7.52 -13.42
C ASN A 65 12.36 8.67 -12.85
N TYR A 66 12.49 8.76 -11.52
CA TYR A 66 13.38 9.74 -10.89
C TYR A 66 14.83 9.53 -11.32
N HIS A 67 15.33 8.29 -11.27
CA HIS A 67 16.72 8.02 -11.67
C HIS A 67 16.95 8.21 -13.17
N GLU A 68 15.94 7.97 -13.99
CA GLU A 68 15.94 8.29 -15.41
C GLU A 68 16.00 9.80 -15.65
N GLY A 69 15.12 10.57 -15.01
CA GLY A 69 15.14 12.04 -15.08
C GLY A 69 16.48 12.63 -14.65
N LYS A 70 17.13 12.04 -13.63
CA LYS A 70 18.49 12.43 -13.22
C LYS A 70 19.54 12.20 -14.30
N ARG A 71 19.40 11.16 -15.13
CA ARG A 71 20.35 10.90 -16.23
C ARG A 71 20.26 11.99 -17.30
N SER A 72 19.08 12.56 -17.51
CA SER A 72 18.83 13.64 -18.47
C SER A 72 19.38 15.00 -18.05
N PHE A 73 19.81 15.18 -16.79
CA PHE A 73 20.42 16.46 -16.36
C PHE A 73 21.67 16.82 -17.17
N LYS A 74 22.45 15.82 -17.58
CA LYS A 74 23.63 16.05 -18.41
C LYS A 74 23.27 16.72 -19.74
N ASP A 75 22.12 16.38 -20.31
CA ASP A 75 21.66 16.93 -21.59
C ASP A 75 21.23 18.39 -21.45
N LEU A 76 20.90 18.82 -20.23
CA LEU A 76 20.60 20.21 -19.85
C LEU A 76 21.85 21.00 -19.42
N GLY A 77 23.04 20.41 -19.50
CA GLY A 77 24.29 21.02 -19.03
C GLY A 77 24.51 20.95 -17.52
N GLU A 78 23.68 20.20 -16.81
CA GLU A 78 23.69 20.12 -15.35
C GLU A 78 24.42 18.87 -14.83
N SER A 79 24.87 18.94 -13.58
CA SER A 79 25.47 17.78 -12.91
C SER A 79 24.41 16.71 -12.59
N TYR A 80 24.81 15.45 -12.42
CA TYR A 80 23.88 14.38 -12.03
C TYR A 80 23.18 14.65 -10.69
N GLY A 81 23.77 15.44 -9.79
CA GLY A 81 23.18 15.77 -8.50
C GLY A 81 23.35 14.71 -7.41
N TYR A 82 23.01 15.07 -6.16
CA TYR A 82 23.33 14.30 -4.96
C TYR A 82 22.13 13.72 -4.21
N LEU A 83 20.91 14.11 -4.59
CA LEU A 83 19.69 13.53 -4.03
C LEU A 83 19.44 12.14 -4.64
N ASN A 84 19.02 11.21 -3.81
CA ASN A 84 18.73 9.84 -4.20
C ASN A 84 17.39 9.41 -3.61
N THR A 85 16.56 8.72 -4.38
CA THR A 85 15.35 8.07 -3.88
C THR A 85 15.53 6.56 -3.81
N PHE A 86 14.83 5.92 -2.87
CA PHE A 86 14.71 4.47 -2.82
C PHE A 86 13.34 4.05 -2.29
N VAL A 87 12.87 2.94 -2.85
CA VAL A 87 11.62 2.29 -2.45
C VAL A 87 11.92 0.86 -2.01
N ARG A 88 11.44 0.50 -0.82
CA ARG A 88 11.68 -0.81 -0.19
C ARG A 88 10.42 -1.30 0.51
N GLN A 89 10.30 -2.61 0.63
CA GLN A 89 9.33 -3.22 1.51
C GLN A 89 10.06 -3.84 2.70
N GLU A 90 9.76 -3.38 3.91
CA GLU A 90 10.39 -3.83 5.16
C GLU A 90 9.29 -4.32 6.11
N GLN A 91 9.34 -5.60 6.51
CA GLN A 91 8.34 -6.20 7.41
C GLN A 91 6.88 -5.96 6.92
N GLY A 92 6.68 -6.15 5.61
CA GLY A 92 5.41 -5.89 4.92
C GLY A 92 5.01 -4.41 4.84
N SER A 93 5.85 -3.46 5.24
CA SER A 93 5.57 -2.02 5.13
C SER A 93 6.28 -1.45 3.91
N ASN A 94 5.56 -0.68 3.11
CA ASN A 94 6.15 0.03 1.98
C ASN A 94 6.83 1.32 2.49
N THR A 95 8.09 1.49 2.12
CA THR A 95 8.94 2.62 2.48
C THR A 95 9.32 3.36 1.22
N PHE A 96 8.96 4.65 1.15
CA PHE A 96 9.25 5.56 0.03
C PHE A 96 10.04 6.75 0.58
N ARG A 97 11.35 6.81 0.32
CA ARG A 97 12.27 7.74 0.99
C ARG A 97 13.27 8.39 0.05
N PHE A 98 13.72 9.57 0.48
CA PHE A 98 14.86 10.26 -0.10
C PHE A 98 16.07 10.17 0.83
N GLY A 99 17.24 10.26 0.22
CA GLY A 99 18.54 10.28 0.86
C GLY A 99 19.50 11.16 0.07
N TYR A 100 20.65 11.40 0.67
CA TYR A 100 21.78 12.10 0.08
C TYR A 100 22.88 11.10 -0.22
N ARG A 101 23.40 11.13 -1.45
CA ARG A 101 24.53 10.32 -1.89
C ARG A 101 25.53 11.19 -2.64
N ARG A 102 26.65 11.52 -1.99
CA ARG A 102 27.69 12.40 -2.56
C ARG A 102 29.06 11.72 -2.53
N PRO A 103 29.78 11.66 -3.66
CA PRO A 103 31.20 11.32 -3.65
C PRO A 103 32.00 12.39 -2.90
N THR A 104 33.00 11.96 -2.13
CA THR A 104 34.01 12.84 -1.55
C THR A 104 35.21 12.93 -2.49
N GLY A 105 36.02 13.98 -2.36
CA GLY A 105 37.26 14.12 -3.14
C GLY A 105 38.30 13.02 -2.89
N GLN A 106 38.11 12.21 -1.84
CA GLN A 106 38.98 11.08 -1.47
C GLN A 106 38.45 9.72 -1.96
N GLY A 107 37.40 9.72 -2.79
CA GLY A 107 36.83 8.49 -3.38
C GLY A 107 35.81 7.75 -2.50
N SER A 108 35.55 8.21 -1.27
CA SER A 108 34.47 7.66 -0.43
C SER A 108 33.10 8.24 -0.80
N ILE A 109 32.00 7.60 -0.41
CA ILE A 109 30.64 8.09 -0.69
C ILE A 109 29.91 8.34 0.62
N ILE A 110 29.51 9.59 0.85
CA ILE A 110 28.62 9.96 1.96
C ILE A 110 27.21 9.48 1.61
N ARG A 111 26.59 8.73 2.53
CA ARG A 111 25.20 8.26 2.43
C ARG A 111 24.44 8.71 3.68
N GLU A 112 23.49 9.61 3.52
CA GLU A 112 22.66 10.11 4.62
C GLU A 112 21.18 9.95 4.27
N ASN A 113 20.36 9.59 5.25
CA ASN A 113 18.91 9.59 5.06
C ASN A 113 18.36 10.99 5.30
N ILE A 114 17.52 11.47 4.38
CA ILE A 114 16.78 12.71 4.58
C ILE A 114 15.56 12.36 5.44
N ARG A 115 15.36 13.10 6.53
CA ARG A 115 14.20 12.89 7.41
C ARG A 115 13.00 13.68 6.89
N PRO A 116 11.84 13.06 6.66
CA PRO A 116 10.64 13.77 6.30
C PRO A 116 10.05 14.50 7.52
N THR A 117 9.19 15.49 7.25
CA THR A 117 8.28 16.07 8.23
C THR A 117 7.04 15.20 8.42
N LYS A 118 6.09 15.64 9.26
CA LYS A 118 4.79 14.97 9.43
C LYS A 118 4.01 14.83 8.12
N GLU A 119 4.13 15.82 7.23
CA GLU A 119 3.43 15.88 5.94
C GLU A 119 4.25 15.26 4.78
N GLY A 120 5.43 14.71 5.07
CA GLY A 120 6.37 14.20 4.07
C GLY A 120 7.56 15.12 3.87
N TYR A 121 8.19 15.03 2.70
CA TYR A 121 9.32 15.88 2.34
C TYR A 121 8.78 17.21 1.80
N THR A 122 9.48 18.28 2.16
CA THR A 122 9.24 19.66 1.76
C THR A 122 10.48 20.16 1.03
N GLU A 123 10.38 21.32 0.38
CA GLU A 123 11.53 21.94 -0.28
C GLU A 123 12.74 22.11 0.64
N ASN A 124 12.49 22.43 1.92
CA ASN A 124 13.55 22.60 2.92
C ASN A 124 14.33 21.30 3.19
N ASN A 125 13.71 20.14 2.98
CA ASN A 125 14.39 18.85 3.09
C ASN A 125 15.40 18.63 1.97
N PHE A 126 15.24 19.32 0.83
CA PHE A 126 16.07 19.19 -0.36
C PHE A 126 17.04 20.36 -0.56
N LYS A 127 17.33 21.13 0.50
CA LYS A 127 18.29 22.26 0.47
C LYS A 127 19.73 21.90 0.04
N ARG A 128 20.06 20.60 -0.02
CA ARG A 128 21.36 20.06 -0.46
C ARG A 128 21.34 19.56 -1.91
N ALA A 129 20.26 19.82 -2.65
CA ALA A 129 20.23 19.58 -4.10
C ALA A 129 21.41 20.30 -4.77
N ALA A 130 21.94 19.70 -5.84
CA ALA A 130 23.03 20.31 -6.60
C ALA A 130 22.57 21.53 -7.41
N HIS A 131 21.30 21.52 -7.83
CA HIS A 131 20.66 22.56 -8.67
C HIS A 131 19.13 22.49 -8.55
N ASP A 132 18.45 23.46 -9.14
CA ASP A 132 17.00 23.62 -9.04
C ASP A 132 16.22 22.49 -9.73
N TYR A 133 16.72 21.97 -10.86
CA TYR A 133 16.08 20.84 -11.55
C TYR A 133 16.07 19.56 -10.72
N GLU A 134 17.14 19.28 -9.96
CA GLU A 134 17.19 18.15 -9.03
C GLU A 134 16.19 18.33 -7.89
N LYS A 135 16.06 19.56 -7.38
CA LYS A 135 15.09 19.89 -6.33
C LYS A 135 13.65 19.73 -6.85
N GLU A 136 13.36 20.22 -8.05
CA GLU A 136 12.05 20.11 -8.69
C GLU A 136 11.67 18.64 -8.93
N LEU A 137 12.57 17.86 -9.53
CA LEU A 137 12.37 16.43 -9.77
C LEU A 137 12.09 15.66 -8.46
N ALA A 138 12.79 16.01 -7.38
CA ALA A 138 12.55 15.43 -6.06
C ALA A 138 11.18 15.84 -5.50
N MET A 139 10.76 17.09 -5.67
CA MET A 139 9.45 17.56 -5.21
C MET A 139 8.29 16.93 -5.99
N MET A 140 8.42 16.78 -7.31
CA MET A 140 7.43 16.07 -8.13
C MET A 140 7.31 14.60 -7.71
N THR A 141 8.43 13.92 -7.51
CA THR A 141 8.45 12.53 -7.03
C THR A 141 7.84 12.41 -5.64
N GLU A 142 8.09 13.38 -4.77
CA GLU A 142 7.52 13.43 -3.43
C GLU A 142 6.00 13.58 -3.42
N GLU A 143 5.39 14.27 -4.39
CA GLU A 143 3.93 14.36 -4.49
C GLU A 143 3.30 12.97 -4.63
N HIS A 144 3.86 12.13 -5.51
CA HIS A 144 3.43 10.75 -5.67
C HIS A 144 3.67 9.93 -4.39
N TYR A 145 4.86 10.01 -3.82
CA TYR A 145 5.18 9.25 -2.60
C TYR A 145 4.34 9.67 -1.40
N ARG A 146 3.94 10.94 -1.29
CA ARG A 146 3.07 11.42 -0.22
C ARG A 146 1.71 10.73 -0.32
N ARG A 147 1.10 10.68 -1.51
CA ARG A 147 -0.14 9.94 -1.76
C ARG A 147 0.02 8.46 -1.42
N LEU A 148 1.09 7.82 -1.90
CA LEU A 148 1.37 6.41 -1.65
C LEU A 148 1.53 6.09 -0.16
N ARG A 149 2.30 6.89 0.59
CA ARG A 149 2.47 6.72 2.05
C ARG A 149 1.14 6.83 2.78
N LYS A 150 0.29 7.79 2.40
CA LYS A 150 -1.04 7.95 3.00
C LYS A 150 -1.93 6.73 2.69
N GLY A 151 -1.98 6.31 1.42
CA GLY A 151 -2.73 5.13 0.98
C GLY A 151 -2.30 3.84 1.67
N SER A 152 -1.01 3.51 1.61
CA SER A 152 -0.46 2.31 2.27
C SER A 152 -0.72 2.28 3.78
N ARG A 153 -0.70 3.44 4.46
CA ARG A 153 -1.04 3.52 5.90
C ARG A 153 -2.49 3.14 6.16
N ILE A 154 -3.43 3.64 5.36
CA ILE A 154 -4.86 3.34 5.48
C ILE A 154 -5.10 1.86 5.23
N VAL A 155 -4.56 1.33 4.13
CA VAL A 155 -4.70 -0.08 3.74
C VAL A 155 -4.13 -1.00 4.81
N ARG A 156 -2.91 -0.75 5.31
CA ARG A 156 -2.33 -1.54 6.40
C ARG A 156 -3.15 -1.48 7.69
N LYS A 157 -3.72 -0.31 8.01
CA LYS A 157 -4.60 -0.20 9.18
C LYS A 157 -5.84 -1.07 9.01
N ALA A 158 -6.46 -1.07 7.83
CA ALA A 158 -7.61 -1.91 7.52
C ALA A 158 -7.26 -3.40 7.58
N MET A 159 -6.16 -3.83 6.95
CA MET A 159 -5.68 -5.22 7.03
C MET A 159 -5.47 -5.68 8.47
N ARG A 160 -4.83 -4.85 9.31
CA ARG A 160 -4.61 -5.18 10.73
C ARG A 160 -5.92 -5.32 11.51
N LEU A 161 -6.91 -4.47 11.24
CA LEU A 161 -8.21 -4.57 11.88
C LEU A 161 -8.95 -5.83 11.45
N LEU A 162 -8.95 -6.14 10.16
CA LEU A 162 -9.61 -7.32 9.61
C LEU A 162 -8.96 -8.62 10.09
N ARG A 163 -7.63 -8.72 10.11
CA ARG A 163 -6.93 -9.91 10.64
C ARG A 163 -7.22 -10.20 12.11
N ASN A 164 -7.63 -9.19 12.88
CA ASN A 164 -8.03 -9.34 14.28
C ASN A 164 -9.55 -9.52 14.44
N HIS A 165 -10.29 -9.77 13.36
CA HIS A 165 -11.74 -9.95 13.41
C HIS A 165 -12.07 -11.33 14.03
N PRO A 166 -13.02 -11.42 15.00
CA PRO A 166 -13.35 -12.68 15.69
C PRO A 166 -13.64 -13.84 14.73
N LEU A 167 -14.46 -13.61 13.70
CA LEU A 167 -14.77 -14.64 12.69
C LEU A 167 -13.55 -15.21 11.97
N LEU A 168 -12.49 -14.41 11.74
CA LEU A 168 -11.27 -14.92 11.08
C LEU A 168 -10.40 -15.69 12.08
N ILE A 169 -10.31 -15.20 13.33
CA ILE A 169 -9.55 -15.86 14.39
C ILE A 169 -10.14 -17.23 14.74
N GLU A 170 -11.46 -17.30 14.88
CA GLU A 170 -12.18 -18.54 15.19
C GLU A 170 -11.96 -19.59 14.10
N CYS A 171 -12.02 -19.21 12.82
CA CYS A 171 -11.80 -20.15 11.72
C CYS A 171 -10.33 -20.57 11.57
N GLU A 172 -9.34 -19.69 11.79
CA GLU A 172 -7.92 -20.08 11.82
C GLU A 172 -7.63 -21.09 12.94
N SER A 173 -8.33 -21.00 14.08
CA SER A 173 -8.16 -21.96 15.18
C SER A 173 -8.70 -23.36 14.86
N VAL A 174 -9.76 -23.46 14.05
CA VAL A 174 -10.37 -24.73 13.64
C VAL A 174 -9.51 -25.49 12.63
N GLU A 175 -8.76 -24.79 11.76
CA GLU A 175 -7.83 -25.45 10.82
C GLU A 175 -6.55 -25.98 11.50
N VAL A 176 -6.16 -25.43 12.66
CA VAL A 176 -4.98 -25.90 13.42
C VAL A 176 -5.32 -27.08 14.33
N THR A 177 -6.56 -27.18 14.80
CA THR A 177 -7.09 -28.34 15.54
C THR A 177 -7.88 -29.23 14.59
N GLY A 178 -7.20 -29.93 13.69
CA GLY A 178 -7.83 -30.94 12.84
C GLY A 178 -8.37 -32.13 13.64
N GLU A 179 -9.52 -31.95 14.29
CA GLU A 179 -10.37 -32.99 14.89
C GLU A 179 -11.82 -32.84 14.41
#